data_AF-A0A9D1TUM0-F1
#
_entry.id   AF-A0A9D1TUM0-F1
#
_cell.length_a   1.000
_cell.length_b   1.000
_cell.length_c   1.000
_cell.angle_alpha   90.00
_cell.angle_beta   90.00
_cell.angle_gamma   90.00
#
_symmetry.space_group_name_H-M   'P 1'
#
loop_
_entity.id
_entity.type
_entity.pdbx_description
1 polymer ?
#
loop_
_entity_poly.entity_id
_entity_poly.type
_entity_poly.pdbx_seq_one_letter_code
_entity_poly.pdbx_strand_id
1 'polypeptide(L)' 'ARTYLYMVGRYELAISDREKNLMNRWNEKYPPNRWECERNEMIREIQGNDNQYITSKCDALLI' A
#
# COMPACT_ATOMS: atom_id res chain seq x y z
N ALA A 1 1.11 -1.67 6.84
CA ALA A 1 0.96 -0.21 6.63
C ALA A 1 0.21 0.10 5.34
N ARG A 2 0.75 -0.27 4.18
CA ARG A 2 0.14 0.00 2.85
C ARG A 2 -1.30 -0.50 2.70
N THR A 3 -1.59 -1.72 3.14
CA THR A 3 -2.97 -2.24 3.16
C THR A 3 -3.90 -1.37 3.99
N TYR A 4 -3.45 -0.89 5.16
CA TYR A 4 -4.27 -0.08 6.04
C TYR A 4 -4.59 1.28 5.40
N LEU A 5 -3.57 1.95 4.86
CA LEU A 5 -3.75 3.22 4.13
C LEU A 5 -4.68 3.05 2.92
N TYR A 6 -4.53 1.96 2.17
CA TYR A 6 -5.40 1.62 1.06
C TYR A 6 -6.87 1.48 1.47
N MET A 7 -7.15 0.69 2.52
CA MET A 7 -8.51 0.47 2.99
C MET A 7 -9.14 1.76 3.51
N VAL A 8 -8.38 2.57 4.26
CA VAL A 8 -8.82 3.87 4.78
C VAL A 8 -9.17 4.82 3.64
N GLY A 9 -8.33 4.93 2.62
CA GLY A 9 -8.59 5.79 1.47
C GLY A 9 -9.74 5.30 0.59
N ARG A 10 -9.80 4.00 0.30
CA ARG A 10 -10.81 3.45 -0.62
C ARG A 10 -12.23 3.43 -0.04
N TYR A 11 -12.35 3.18 1.26
CA TYR A 11 -13.64 3.05 1.92
C TYR A 11 -13.94 4.23 2.85
N GLU A 12 -13.15 5.31 2.77
CA GLU A 12 -13.33 6.54 3.54
C GLU A 12 -13.48 6.30 5.05
N LEU A 13 -12.68 5.36 5.58
CA LEU A 13 -12.78 4.96 6.97
C LEU A 13 -12.22 6.05 7.88
N ALA A 14 -12.98 6.41 8.92
CA ALA A 14 -12.48 7.30 9.97
C ALA A 14 -11.46 6.58 10.85
N ILE A 15 -10.26 7.16 10.97
CA ILE A 15 -9.19 6.69 11.85
C ILE A 15 -8.61 7.88 12.62
N SER A 16 -7.92 7.61 13.72
CA SER A 16 -7.24 8.68 14.45
C SER A 16 -6.03 9.23 13.67
N ASP A 17 -5.70 10.50 13.88
CA ASP A 17 -4.48 11.10 13.33
C ASP A 17 -3.23 10.34 13.77
N ARG A 18 -3.24 9.78 14.98
CA ARG A 18 -2.14 8.95 15.50
C ARG A 18 -1.93 7.70 14.67
N GLU A 19 -2.99 6.97 14.33
CA GLU A 19 -2.91 5.77 13.49
C GLU A 19 -2.49 6.11 12.07
N LYS A 20 -3.06 7.18 11.49
CA LYS A 20 -2.69 7.66 10.15
C LYS A 20 -1.20 7.98 10.07
N ASN A 21 -0.68 8.72 11.06
CA ASN A 21 0.73 9.06 11.14
C ASN A 21 1.63 7.84 11.33
N LEU A 22 1.23 6.87 12.17
CA LEU A 22 1.98 5.62 12.35
C LEU A 22 2.07 4.84 11.03
N MET A 23 0.96 4.70 10.32
CA MET A 23 0.92 3.94 9.06
C MET A 23 1.69 4.64 7.95
N ASN A 24 1.64 5.97 7.86
CA ASN A 24 2.48 6.73 6.93
C ASN A 24 3.97 6.51 7.19
N ARG A 25 4.42 6.65 8.45
CA ARG A 25 5.83 6.41 8.83
C ARG A 25 6.27 4.99 8.52
N TRP A 26 5.42 3.99 8.76
CA TRP A 26 5.75 2.61 8.45
C TRP A 26 5.77 2.35 6.94
N ASN A 27 4.88 2.97 6.17
CA ASN A 27 4.89 2.87 4.71
C ASN A 27 6.18 3.43 4.11
N GLU A 28 6.71 4.53 4.66
CA GLU A 28 7.98 5.11 4.25
C GLU A 28 9.18 4.26 4.68
N LYS A 29 9.23 3.85 5.96
CA LYS A 29 10.38 3.17 6.54
C LYS A 29 10.61 1.76 5.98
N TYR A 30 9.56 1.04 5.61
CA TYR A 30 9.63 -0.34 5.18
C TYR A 30 9.06 -0.45 3.76
N PRO A 31 9.88 -0.34 2.68
CA PRO A 31 9.38 -0.48 1.31
C PRO A 31 8.73 -1.86 1.08
N PRO A 32 7.84 -2.00 0.07
CA PRO A 32 7.35 -3.32 -0.31
C PRO A 32 8.51 -4.22 -0.72
N ASN A 33 8.32 -5.52 -0.63
CA ASN A 33 9.24 -6.48 -1.24
C ASN A 33 8.68 -6.97 -2.58
N ARG A 34 9.48 -7.75 -3.31
CA ARG A 34 9.09 -8.31 -4.61
C ARG A 34 7.75 -9.05 -4.56
N TRP A 35 7.55 -9.89 -3.55
CA TRP A 35 6.30 -10.64 -3.40
C TRP A 35 5.09 -9.73 -3.20
N GLU A 36 5.23 -8.66 -2.43
CA GLU A 36 4.15 -7.71 -2.21
C GLU A 36 3.76 -6.98 -3.50
N CYS A 37 4.73 -6.69 -4.37
CA CYS A 37 4.49 -6.15 -5.71
C CYS A 37 3.76 -7.14 -6.63
N GLU A 38 4.27 -8.38 -6.73
CA GLU A 38 3.65 -9.44 -7.53
C GLU A 38 2.23 -9.75 -7.07
N ARG A 39 2.01 -9.83 -5.74
CA ARG A 39 0.69 -10.03 -5.15
C ARG A 39 -0.26 -8.89 -5.50
N ASN A 40 0.20 -7.64 -5.44
CA ASN A 40 -0.64 -6.49 -5.77
C ASN A 40 -1.05 -6.50 -7.25
N GLU A 41 -0.14 -6.88 -8.16
CA GLU A 41 -0.46 -7.03 -9.58
C GLU A 41 -1.53 -8.10 -9.81
N MET A 42 -1.37 -9.30 -9.24
CA MET A 42 -2.38 -10.37 -9.37
C MET A 42 -3.75 -9.94 -8.83
N ILE A 43 -3.78 -9.19 -7.72
CA ILE A 43 -5.04 -8.67 -7.17
C ILE A 43 -5.65 -7.64 -8.12
N ARG A 44 -4.84 -6.75 -8.70
CA ARG A 44 -5.29 -5.77 -9.68
C ARG A 44 -5.90 -6.44 -10.90
N GLU A 45 -5.27 -7.49 -11.43
CA GLU A 45 -5.80 -8.26 -12.57
C GLU A 45 -7.16 -8.90 -12.28
N ILE A 46 -7.35 -9.45 -11.06
CA ILE A 46 -8.58 -10.15 -10.68
C ILE A 46 -9.70 -9.19 -10.26
N GLN A 47 -9.38 -8.18 -9.46
CA GLN A 47 -10.37 -7.30 -8.81
C GLN A 47 -10.54 -5.94 -9.52
N GLY A 48 -9.60 -5.56 -10.39
CA GLY A 48 -9.63 -4.31 -11.17
C GLY A 48 -9.17 -3.06 -10.40
N ASN A 49 -8.73 -3.19 -9.15
CA ASN A 49 -8.32 -2.10 -8.28
C ASN A 49 -6.86 -2.25 -7.82
N ASP A 50 -6.11 -1.16 -7.91
CA ASP A 50 -4.69 -1.10 -7.52
C ASP A 50 -4.51 -0.55 -6.10
N ASN A 51 -3.59 -1.14 -5.32
CA ASN A 51 -3.05 -0.49 -4.14
C ASN A 51 -1.86 0.40 -4.53
N GLN A 52 -2.14 1.67 -4.80
CA GLN A 52 -1.13 2.66 -5.20
C GLN A 52 0.01 2.82 -4.18
N TYR A 53 -0.22 2.54 -2.89
CA TYR A 53 0.84 2.56 -1.88
C TYR A 53 1.88 1.45 -2.05
N ILE A 54 1.54 0.38 -2.78
CA ILE A 54 2.47 -0.68 -3.20
C ILE A 54 3.10 -0.30 -4.55
N THR A 55 2.28 -0.10 -5.59
CA THR A 55 2.75 0.13 -6.97
C THR A 55 3.73 1.30 -7.07
N SER A 56 3.46 2.42 -6.40
CA SER A 56 4.35 3.61 -6.42
C SER A 56 5.78 3.35 -5.90
N LYS A 57 6.03 2.21 -5.27
CA LYS A 57 7.33 1.85 -4.67
C LYS A 57 7.90 0.55 -5.23
N CYS A 58 7.22 -0.10 -6.18
CA CYS A 58 7.68 -1.35 -6.78
C CYS A 58 8.77 -1.13 -7.82
N ASP A 59 8.74 -0.01 -8.54
CA ASP A 59 9.76 0.34 -9.56
C ASP A 59 11.15 0.59 -8.95
N ALA A 60 11.20 0.95 -7.67
CA ALA A 60 12.45 1.20 -6.94
C ALA A 60 13.22 -0.07 -6.56
N LEU A 61 12.68 -1.27 -6.81
CA LEU A 61 13.26 -2.57 -6.43
C LEU A 61 13.89 -3.32 -7.60
N LEU A 62 13.92 -2.72 -8.80
CA LEU A 62 14.50 -3.28 -10.02
C LEU A 62 15.91 -2.75 -10.34
N ILE A 63 16.58 -2.09 -9.37
CA ILE A 63 17.97 -1.64 -9.47
C ILE A 63 18.82 -2.33 -8.41
#